data_AF-A0A920N6Z3-F1
#
_entry.id   AF-A0A920N6Z3-F1
#
_cell.length_a   1.000
_cell.length_b   1.000
_cell.length_c   1.000
_cell.angle_alpha   90.00
_cell.angle_beta   90.00
_cell.angle_gamma   90.00
#
_symmetry.space_group_name_H-M   'P 1'
#
loop_
_entity.id
_entity.type
_entity.pdbx_description
1 polymer ?
#
loop_
_entity_poly.entity_id
_entity_poly.type
_entity_poly.pdbx_seq_one_letter_code
_entity_poly.pdbx_strand_id
1 'polypeptide(L)'
;MDGRGDCRYLNCVGGWMTKPAFHGPLERVDDCLWRIPRSYRPEMRVDGLIFASDVLMEHIRGDQAPKQVANVATLPGIQVASLAMPDIHWGYGFTIGGVCATDPEQGGVISPGGVGYDINCGVRLVRSTIREEELEPQLVKLVDELFATVPAGVGRSGPFRFNRSELKTLMALGPSALVERGLATGEDIEMTEAEGCLEGAEPDRVSQKALARGSTSAGPWVPGTIFWRCRWSRRSSTVMPRRPGDCSKVRSA
;
A
#
# COMPACT_ATOMS: atom_id res chain seq x y z
N MET A 1 -39.80 -45.21 -2.79
CA MET A 1 -38.95 -44.52 -3.77
C MET A 1 -38.29 -43.37 -3.02
N ASP A 2 -37.13 -43.68 -2.44
CA ASP A 2 -36.34 -42.79 -1.59
C ASP A 2 -35.15 -42.31 -2.44
N GLY A 3 -35.12 -41.02 -2.76
CA GLY A 3 -34.18 -40.39 -3.69
C GLY A 3 -32.93 -39.88 -3.00
N ARG A 4 -32.17 -40.77 -2.34
CA ARG A 4 -30.83 -40.46 -1.84
C ARG A 4 -29.81 -40.59 -2.96
N GLY A 5 -29.52 -39.46 -3.60
CA GLY A 5 -28.39 -39.30 -4.52
C GLY A 5 -27.07 -39.43 -3.77
N ASP A 6 -26.35 -40.50 -4.09
CA ASP A 6 -25.02 -40.87 -3.61
C ASP A 6 -23.99 -39.81 -4.08
N CYS A 7 -23.68 -38.84 -3.23
CA CYS A 7 -22.69 -37.79 -3.50
C CYS A 7 -21.28 -38.33 -3.21
N ARG A 8 -20.80 -39.24 -4.05
CA ARG A 8 -19.38 -39.59 -4.12
C ARG A 8 -18.62 -38.50 -4.87
N TYR A 9 -18.37 -37.37 -4.20
CA TYR A 9 -17.31 -36.47 -4.64
C TYR A 9 -15.96 -37.10 -4.32
N LEU A 10 -15.37 -37.62 -5.39
CA LEU A 10 -13.99 -38.00 -5.54
C LEU A 10 -13.04 -37.05 -4.79
N ASN A 11 -12.07 -37.66 -4.12
CA ASN A 11 -10.83 -37.05 -3.64
C ASN A 11 -10.19 -36.16 -4.72
N CYS A 12 -10.52 -34.87 -4.72
CA CYS A 12 -9.73 -33.84 -5.39
C CYS A 12 -8.76 -33.25 -4.38
N VAL A 13 -7.78 -34.07 -3.94
CA VAL A 13 -6.52 -33.56 -3.40
C VAL A 13 -5.67 -33.13 -4.61
N GLY A 14 -6.14 -32.11 -5.32
CA GLY A 14 -5.43 -31.51 -6.45
C GLY A 14 -4.25 -30.73 -5.90
N GLY A 15 -3.03 -31.14 -6.27
CA GLY A 15 -1.80 -30.45 -5.91
C GLY A 15 -1.91 -28.98 -6.27
N TRP A 16 -1.80 -28.12 -5.25
CA TRP A 16 -1.48 -26.72 -5.45
C TRP A 16 -0.18 -26.69 -6.24
N MET A 17 -0.23 -26.26 -7.50
CA MET A 17 0.98 -25.99 -8.28
C MET A 17 1.87 -25.11 -7.42
N THR A 18 3.00 -25.66 -6.96
CA THR A 18 4.01 -24.89 -6.26
C THR A 18 4.36 -23.72 -7.18
N LYS A 19 4.20 -22.48 -6.68
CA LYS A 19 4.63 -21.31 -7.43
C LYS A 19 6.10 -21.55 -7.82
N PRO A 20 6.47 -21.32 -9.10
CA PRO A 20 7.84 -21.57 -9.51
C PRO A 20 8.77 -20.70 -8.66
N ALA A 21 9.82 -21.30 -8.11
CA ALA A 21 10.82 -20.59 -7.32
C ALA A 21 11.70 -19.71 -8.21
N PHE A 22 12.20 -18.60 -7.68
CA PHE A 22 13.17 -17.77 -8.37
C PHE A 22 14.56 -18.40 -8.29
N HIS A 23 15.15 -18.69 -9.44
CA HIS A 23 16.48 -19.32 -9.55
C HIS A 23 17.58 -18.36 -10.05
N GLY A 24 17.28 -17.06 -10.15
CA GLY A 24 18.28 -16.06 -10.53
C GLY A 24 19.24 -15.71 -9.37
N PRO A 25 20.28 -14.91 -9.65
CA PRO A 25 21.26 -14.50 -8.65
C PRO A 25 20.62 -13.60 -7.58
N LEU A 26 20.96 -13.89 -6.33
CA LEU A 26 20.62 -13.11 -5.15
C LEU A 26 21.87 -13.06 -4.27
N GLU A 27 22.66 -12.01 -4.45
CA GLU A 27 23.92 -11.77 -3.76
C GLU A 27 23.66 -11.04 -2.45
N ARG A 28 24.16 -11.53 -1.33
CA ARG A 28 24.08 -10.79 -0.06
C ARG A 28 25.05 -9.61 -0.10
N VAL A 29 24.54 -8.41 0.14
CA VAL A 29 25.32 -7.17 0.24
C VAL A 29 25.50 -6.76 1.70
N ASP A 30 24.46 -6.96 2.52
CA ASP A 30 24.45 -6.67 3.95
C ASP A 30 23.50 -7.65 4.68
N ASP A 31 23.34 -7.52 5.99
CA ASP A 31 22.48 -8.38 6.82
C ASP A 31 21.00 -8.37 6.41
N CYS A 32 20.54 -7.25 5.86
CA CYS A 32 19.17 -7.07 5.40
C CYS A 32 19.10 -6.60 3.95
N LEU A 33 20.15 -6.80 3.14
CA LEU A 33 20.21 -6.29 1.77
C LEU A 33 20.76 -7.34 0.81
N TRP A 34 19.98 -7.61 -0.23
CA TRP A 34 20.30 -8.54 -1.30
C TRP A 34 20.28 -7.85 -2.66
N ARG A 35 21.18 -8.24 -3.55
CA ARG A 35 21.33 -7.68 -4.87
C ARG A 35 21.07 -8.71 -5.96
N ILE A 36 20.26 -8.33 -6.94
CA ILE A 36 20.23 -8.92 -8.27
C ILE A 36 21.17 -8.06 -9.13
N PRO A 37 22.38 -8.54 -9.47
CA PRO A 37 23.34 -7.74 -10.20
C PRO A 37 22.80 -7.36 -11.58
N ARG A 38 23.07 -6.14 -12.03
CA ARG A 38 22.72 -5.66 -13.39
C ARG A 38 23.20 -6.63 -14.47
N SER A 39 24.36 -7.26 -14.26
CA SER A 39 24.91 -8.25 -15.20
C SER A 39 24.07 -9.52 -15.36
N TYR A 40 23.10 -9.77 -14.48
CA TYR A 40 22.20 -10.91 -14.57
C TYR A 40 21.48 -10.98 -15.92
N ARG A 41 21.08 -9.81 -16.46
CA ARG A 41 20.41 -9.72 -17.75
C ARG A 41 20.91 -8.51 -18.55
N PRO A 42 21.22 -8.67 -19.85
CA PRO A 42 21.72 -7.57 -20.68
C PRO A 42 20.80 -6.34 -20.73
N GLU A 43 19.49 -6.54 -20.59
CA GLU A 43 18.51 -5.44 -20.64
C GLU A 43 18.46 -4.61 -19.35
N MET A 44 19.03 -5.10 -18.24
CA MET A 44 19.05 -4.36 -16.98
C MET A 44 19.96 -3.14 -17.09
N ARG A 45 19.42 -1.99 -16.72
CA ARG A 45 20.11 -0.69 -16.72
C ARG A 45 20.77 -0.40 -15.39
N VAL A 46 20.17 -0.90 -14.30
CA VAL A 46 20.61 -0.75 -12.92
C VAL A 46 20.55 -2.10 -12.18
N ASP A 47 21.11 -2.16 -10.98
CA ASP A 47 20.96 -3.32 -10.09
C ASP A 47 19.51 -3.41 -9.55
N GLY A 48 19.09 -4.62 -9.19
CA GLY A 48 17.91 -4.83 -8.34
C GLY A 48 18.35 -4.98 -6.89
N LEU A 49 17.69 -4.30 -5.95
CA LEU A 49 17.99 -4.37 -4.52
C LEU A 49 16.74 -4.81 -3.74
N ILE A 50 16.88 -5.83 -2.90
CA ILE A 50 15.81 -6.40 -2.08
C ILE A 50 16.22 -6.27 -0.62
N PHE A 51 15.43 -5.52 0.15
CA PHE A 51 15.62 -5.39 1.59
C PHE A 51 14.92 -6.55 2.29
N ALA A 52 15.67 -7.48 2.88
CA ALA A 52 15.11 -8.64 3.57
C ALA A 52 16.16 -9.31 4.45
N SER A 53 15.73 -9.77 5.63
CA SER A 53 16.54 -10.67 6.46
C SER A 53 16.67 -12.05 5.82
N ASP A 54 17.61 -12.87 6.31
CA ASP A 54 17.79 -14.25 5.84
C ASP A 54 16.48 -15.06 5.89
N VAL A 55 15.69 -14.91 6.97
CA VAL A 55 14.40 -15.59 7.17
C VAL A 55 13.39 -15.19 6.09
N LEU A 56 13.26 -13.90 5.80
CA LEU A 56 12.34 -13.43 4.76
C LEU A 56 12.79 -13.89 3.38
N MET A 57 14.11 -13.96 3.14
CA MET A 57 14.64 -14.38 1.86
C MET A 57 14.37 -15.85 1.52
N GLU A 58 14.22 -16.73 2.50
CA GLU A 58 13.78 -18.11 2.26
C GLU A 58 12.40 -18.15 1.60
N HIS A 59 11.48 -17.32 2.08
CA HIS A 59 10.15 -17.19 1.50
C HIS A 59 10.18 -16.51 0.13
N ILE A 60 10.94 -15.43 -0.01
CA ILE A 60 11.03 -14.64 -1.25
C ILE A 60 11.59 -15.48 -2.40
N ARG A 61 12.55 -16.38 -2.13
CA ARG A 61 13.08 -17.32 -3.14
C ARG A 61 12.01 -18.28 -3.67
N GLY A 62 10.99 -18.59 -2.87
CA GLY A 62 9.86 -19.43 -3.27
C GLY A 62 8.84 -18.72 -4.17
N ASP A 63 8.96 -17.41 -4.40
CA ASP A 63 8.09 -16.63 -5.30
C ASP A 63 8.88 -16.12 -6.53
N GLN A 64 8.17 -15.68 -7.56
CA GLN A 64 8.73 -15.03 -8.75
C GLN A 64 8.87 -13.52 -8.60
N ALA A 65 8.51 -12.94 -7.45
CA ALA A 65 8.61 -11.49 -7.22
C ALA A 65 10.02 -10.92 -7.54
N PRO A 66 11.15 -11.58 -7.22
CA PRO A 66 12.48 -11.10 -7.62
C PRO A 66 12.66 -10.94 -9.14
N LYS A 67 11.94 -11.73 -9.96
CA LYS A 67 11.94 -11.55 -11.42
C LYS A 67 11.32 -10.21 -11.84
N GLN A 68 10.30 -9.75 -11.12
CA GLN A 68 9.69 -8.45 -11.37
C GLN A 68 10.64 -7.31 -11.01
N VAL A 69 11.43 -7.44 -9.93
CA VAL A 69 12.53 -6.50 -9.62
C VAL A 69 13.53 -6.43 -10.78
N ALA A 70 13.95 -7.58 -11.31
CA ALA A 70 14.84 -7.62 -12.48
C ALA A 70 14.20 -7.02 -13.75
N ASN A 71 12.89 -7.18 -13.94
CA ASN A 71 12.17 -6.57 -15.07
C ASN A 71 12.10 -5.05 -14.94
N VAL A 72 11.78 -4.54 -13.75
CA VAL A 72 11.69 -3.09 -13.49
C VAL A 72 13.06 -2.42 -13.68
N ALA A 73 14.15 -3.12 -13.34
CA ALA A 73 15.52 -2.66 -13.61
C ALA A 73 15.86 -2.43 -15.09
N THR A 74 14.98 -2.83 -16.03
CA THR A 74 15.17 -2.59 -17.48
C THR A 74 14.53 -1.29 -17.99
N LEU A 75 13.72 -0.62 -17.16
CA LEU A 75 12.89 0.51 -17.60
C LEU A 75 13.74 1.71 -18.05
N PRO A 76 13.40 2.37 -19.18
CA PRO A 76 14.07 3.59 -19.60
C PRO A 76 14.04 4.67 -18.52
N GLY A 77 15.15 5.39 -18.38
CA GLY A 77 15.33 6.46 -17.40
C GLY A 77 15.32 6.00 -15.93
N ILE A 78 15.31 4.70 -15.60
CA ILE A 78 15.39 4.24 -14.20
C ILE A 78 16.68 4.73 -13.54
N GLN A 79 16.54 5.23 -12.31
CA GLN A 79 17.62 5.80 -11.53
C GLN A 79 18.08 4.83 -10.44
N VAL A 80 19.41 4.74 -10.28
CA VAL A 80 20.13 4.05 -9.18
C VAL A 80 19.89 2.53 -9.10
N ALA A 81 18.66 2.09 -8.81
CA ALA A 81 18.30 0.68 -8.63
C ALA A 81 16.78 0.46 -8.74
N SER A 82 16.38 -0.77 -9.06
CA SER A 82 15.01 -1.24 -8.80
C SER A 82 14.94 -1.79 -7.38
N LEU A 83 14.14 -1.18 -6.50
CA LEU A 83 14.08 -1.56 -5.09
C LEU A 83 12.86 -2.44 -4.80
N ALA A 84 12.99 -3.31 -3.79
CA ALA A 84 11.88 -4.01 -3.19
C ALA A 84 12.01 -4.05 -1.66
N MET A 85 10.90 -3.77 -0.99
CA MET A 85 10.76 -3.75 0.46
C MET A 85 10.63 -5.18 1.03
N PRO A 86 10.77 -5.36 2.36
CA PRO A 86 10.76 -6.70 2.98
C PRO A 86 9.45 -7.49 2.83
N ASP A 87 8.36 -6.82 2.51
CA ASP A 87 7.04 -7.39 2.23
C ASP A 87 6.79 -7.68 0.74
N ILE A 88 7.86 -7.69 -0.07
CA ILE A 88 7.86 -8.05 -1.48
C ILE A 88 7.05 -9.32 -1.77
N HIS A 89 6.14 -9.23 -2.73
CA HIS A 89 5.46 -10.38 -3.31
C HIS A 89 4.99 -10.09 -4.72
N TRP A 90 4.57 -11.15 -5.41
CA TRP A 90 4.13 -11.09 -6.81
C TRP A 90 3.02 -10.05 -7.03
N GLY A 91 3.28 -9.09 -7.91
CA GLY A 91 2.32 -8.05 -8.31
C GLY A 91 2.00 -8.07 -9.82
N TYR A 92 1.51 -6.94 -10.35
CA TYR A 92 1.17 -6.79 -11.76
C TYR A 92 2.23 -5.97 -12.50
N GLY A 93 3.18 -6.68 -13.11
CA GLY A 93 4.35 -6.08 -13.78
C GLY A 93 5.45 -5.69 -12.80
N PHE A 94 5.11 -4.89 -11.79
CA PHE A 94 5.95 -4.58 -10.63
C PHE A 94 5.61 -5.52 -9.46
N THR A 95 6.53 -5.67 -8.53
CA THR A 95 6.23 -6.31 -7.24
C THR A 95 5.37 -5.39 -6.39
N ILE A 96 4.51 -5.97 -5.55
CA ILE A 96 4.02 -5.22 -4.39
C ILE A 96 5.20 -5.02 -3.44
N GLY A 97 5.29 -3.84 -2.80
CA GLY A 97 6.48 -3.42 -2.05
C GLY A 97 7.63 -2.97 -2.96
N GLY A 98 7.43 -2.80 -4.26
CA GLY A 98 8.44 -2.27 -5.17
C GLY A 98 8.56 -0.75 -5.12
N VAL A 99 9.78 -0.23 -5.31
CA VAL A 99 10.03 1.21 -5.48
C VAL A 99 10.95 1.43 -6.68
N CYS A 100 10.58 2.39 -7.53
CA CYS A 100 11.33 2.75 -8.73
C CYS A 100 11.21 4.27 -8.95
N ALA A 101 12.32 4.91 -9.26
CA ALA A 101 12.36 6.29 -9.73
C ALA A 101 12.83 6.32 -11.17
N THR A 102 12.13 7.06 -12.03
CA THR A 102 12.50 7.28 -13.43
C THR A 102 12.67 8.78 -13.68
N ASP A 103 13.67 9.14 -14.49
CA ASP A 103 13.97 10.53 -14.83
C ASP A 103 13.36 10.88 -16.20
N PRO A 104 12.37 11.79 -16.26
CA PRO A 104 11.74 12.21 -17.53
C PRO A 104 12.74 12.74 -18.56
N GLU A 105 13.81 13.42 -18.14
CA GLU A 105 14.83 13.98 -19.05
C GLU A 105 15.68 12.87 -19.70
N GLN A 106 15.75 11.70 -19.08
CA GLN A 106 16.45 10.51 -19.58
C GLN A 106 15.49 9.50 -20.24
N GLY A 107 14.32 9.96 -20.69
CA GLY A 107 13.29 9.11 -21.29
C GLY A 107 12.56 8.24 -20.26
N GLY A 108 12.49 8.70 -19.02
CA GLY A 108 11.81 8.05 -17.91
C GLY A 108 10.35 7.77 -18.22
N VAL A 109 9.93 6.55 -17.90
CA VAL A 109 8.56 6.08 -18.15
C VAL A 109 7.73 6.12 -16.88
N ILE A 110 6.42 6.30 -17.05
CA ILE A 110 5.41 6.06 -16.02
C ILE A 110 4.69 4.76 -16.39
N SER A 111 4.55 3.85 -15.42
CA SER A 111 3.82 2.60 -15.59
C SER A 111 2.70 2.50 -14.56
N PRO A 112 1.42 2.39 -14.97
CA PRO A 112 0.31 2.17 -14.04
C PRO A 112 0.49 0.93 -13.16
N GLY A 113 1.16 -0.11 -13.68
CA GLY A 113 1.48 -1.32 -12.91
C GLY A 113 2.46 -1.08 -11.77
N GLY A 114 3.26 -0.01 -11.83
CA GLY A 114 4.16 0.41 -10.75
C GLY A 114 3.48 1.25 -9.67
N VAL A 115 2.29 1.78 -9.93
CA VAL A 115 1.46 2.49 -8.93
C VAL A 115 0.48 1.51 -8.29
N GLY A 116 -0.14 0.65 -9.10
CA GLY A 116 -1.17 -0.29 -8.66
C GLY A 116 -2.58 0.11 -9.11
N TYR A 117 -3.52 -0.83 -9.01
CA TYR A 117 -4.91 -0.63 -9.42
C TYR A 117 -5.68 0.27 -8.46
N ASP A 118 -5.41 0.17 -7.16
CA ASP A 118 -6.02 0.97 -6.10
C ASP A 118 -5.13 2.18 -5.81
N ILE A 119 -5.25 3.18 -6.68
CA ILE A 119 -4.42 4.40 -6.63
C ILE A 119 -4.67 5.12 -5.31
N ASN A 120 -3.59 5.46 -4.61
CA ASN A 120 -3.62 6.08 -3.29
C ASN A 120 -4.27 5.21 -2.20
N CYS A 121 -4.25 3.89 -2.34
CA CYS A 121 -4.47 2.99 -1.21
C CYS A 121 -3.48 3.36 -0.10
N GLY A 122 -3.99 3.72 1.07
CA GLY A 122 -3.20 4.35 2.11
C GLY A 122 -3.77 4.13 3.50
N VAL A 123 -3.10 4.72 4.48
CA VAL A 123 -3.45 4.58 5.89
C VAL A 123 -3.61 5.96 6.50
N ARG A 124 -4.72 6.17 7.21
CA ARG A 124 -4.91 7.31 8.10
C ARG A 124 -4.90 6.84 9.54
N LEU A 125 -4.11 7.50 10.38
CA LEU A 125 -4.08 7.26 11.82
C LEU A 125 -4.74 8.44 12.55
N VAL A 126 -5.75 8.17 13.36
CA VAL A 126 -6.38 9.15 14.23
C VAL A 126 -5.97 8.86 15.67
N ARG A 127 -5.49 9.88 16.38
CA ARG A 127 -5.07 9.78 17.78
C ARG A 127 -6.14 10.38 18.69
N SER A 128 -6.51 9.67 19.76
CA SER A 128 -7.33 10.21 20.85
C SER A 128 -6.52 10.38 22.13
N THR A 129 -7.08 11.08 23.10
CA THR A 129 -6.55 11.18 24.48
C THR A 129 -7.10 10.10 25.41
N ILE A 130 -7.95 9.20 24.90
CA ILE A 130 -8.62 8.16 25.69
C ILE A 130 -7.62 7.07 26.04
N ARG A 131 -7.59 6.65 27.30
CA ARG A 131 -6.67 5.63 27.77
C ARG A 131 -7.21 4.22 27.53
N GLU A 132 -6.31 3.24 27.51
CA GLU A 132 -6.68 1.81 27.33
C GLU A 132 -7.66 1.36 28.39
N GLU A 133 -7.40 1.72 29.64
CA GLU A 133 -8.20 1.33 30.79
C GLU A 133 -9.63 1.90 30.74
N GLU A 134 -9.82 3.05 30.09
CA GLU A 134 -11.10 3.73 29.97
C GLU A 134 -11.95 3.17 28.82
N LEU A 135 -11.29 2.75 27.74
CA LEU A 135 -11.96 2.27 26.54
C LEU A 135 -12.16 0.76 26.53
N GLU A 136 -11.35 -0.03 27.24
CA GLU A 136 -11.50 -1.49 27.32
C GLU A 136 -12.95 -1.95 27.65
N PRO A 137 -13.65 -1.37 28.64
CA PRO A 137 -15.03 -1.75 28.94
C PRO A 137 -16.04 -1.38 27.83
N GLN A 138 -15.71 -0.40 27.00
CA GLN A 138 -16.58 0.13 25.93
C GLN A 138 -16.16 -0.38 24.54
N LEU A 139 -15.10 -1.18 24.43
CA LEU A 139 -14.48 -1.50 23.15
C LEU A 139 -15.44 -2.20 22.19
N VAL A 140 -16.21 -3.17 22.67
CA VAL A 140 -17.20 -3.89 21.86
C VAL A 140 -18.25 -2.92 21.32
N LYS A 141 -18.81 -2.07 22.21
CA LYS A 141 -19.81 -1.07 21.82
C LYS A 141 -19.26 -0.07 20.80
N LEU A 142 -18.02 0.39 20.98
CA LEU A 142 -17.38 1.29 20.02
C LEU A 142 -17.19 0.63 18.66
N VAL A 143 -16.71 -0.62 18.62
CA VAL A 143 -16.50 -1.35 17.37
C VAL A 143 -17.84 -1.59 16.66
N ASP A 144 -18.89 -1.96 17.40
CA ASP A 144 -20.23 -2.15 16.85
C ASP A 144 -20.79 -0.84 16.25
N GLU A 145 -20.62 0.28 16.96
CA GLU A 145 -21.05 1.59 16.49
C GLU A 145 -20.26 2.03 15.25
N LEU A 146 -18.94 1.82 15.23
CA LEU A 146 -18.11 2.11 14.05
C LEU A 146 -18.52 1.26 12.86
N PHE A 147 -18.84 -0.01 13.06
CA PHE A 147 -19.29 -0.88 11.99
C PHE A 147 -20.68 -0.49 11.45
N ALA A 148 -21.56 0.00 12.33
CA ALA A 148 -22.88 0.50 11.95
C ALA A 148 -22.80 1.83 11.19
N THR A 149 -21.88 2.72 11.58
CA THR A 149 -21.78 4.09 11.06
C THR A 149 -20.85 4.24 9.86
N VAL A 150 -19.82 3.40 9.74
CA VAL A 150 -18.85 3.43 8.65
C VAL A 150 -19.14 2.29 7.68
N PRO A 151 -19.76 2.56 6.51
CA PRO A 151 -20.14 1.52 5.58
C PRO A 151 -18.92 0.75 5.06
N ALA A 152 -18.93 -0.58 5.22
CA ALA A 152 -17.93 -1.48 4.68
C ALA A 152 -18.58 -2.56 3.80
N GLY A 153 -17.92 -2.93 2.70
CA GLY A 153 -18.32 -4.04 1.83
C GLY A 153 -18.70 -3.64 0.41
N VAL A 154 -18.58 -4.58 -0.54
CA VAL A 154 -18.89 -4.36 -1.97
C VAL A 154 -20.35 -3.91 -2.13
N GLY A 155 -20.57 -2.82 -2.85
CA GLY A 155 -21.91 -2.40 -3.28
C GLY A 155 -22.74 -1.72 -2.20
N ARG A 156 -22.19 -1.47 -1.01
CA ARG A 156 -22.83 -0.56 -0.03
C ARG A 156 -22.52 0.88 -0.43
N SER A 157 -23.39 1.83 -0.10
CA SER A 157 -23.17 3.27 -0.33
C SER A 157 -23.08 4.01 0.99
N GLY A 158 -22.27 5.06 1.03
CA GLY A 158 -22.13 5.92 2.20
C GLY A 158 -23.34 6.82 2.45
N PRO A 159 -23.44 7.41 3.65
CA PRO A 159 -24.49 8.40 3.95
C PRO A 159 -24.30 9.69 3.13
N PHE A 160 -23.07 9.97 2.69
CA PHE A 160 -22.75 11.13 1.86
C PHE A 160 -22.90 10.78 0.37
N ARG A 161 -23.65 11.61 -0.35
CA ARG A 161 -23.79 11.51 -1.80
C ARG A 161 -23.08 12.68 -2.45
N PHE A 162 -22.29 12.38 -3.48
CA PHE A 162 -21.64 13.37 -4.31
C PHE A 162 -22.16 13.25 -5.73
N ASN A 163 -22.66 14.34 -6.27
CA ASN A 163 -22.97 14.42 -7.69
C ASN A 163 -21.66 14.50 -8.50
N ARG A 164 -21.78 14.40 -9.81
CA ARG A 164 -20.61 14.36 -10.70
C ARG A 164 -19.73 15.62 -10.63
N SER A 165 -20.32 16.80 -10.46
CA SER A 165 -19.55 18.04 -10.32
C SER A 165 -18.80 18.05 -9.00
N GLU A 166 -19.44 17.63 -7.92
CA GLU A 166 -18.83 17.58 -6.59
C GLU A 166 -17.69 16.56 -6.54
N LEU A 167 -17.82 15.41 -7.20
CA LEU A 167 -16.73 14.44 -7.34
C LEU A 167 -15.54 15.02 -8.10
N LYS A 168 -15.78 15.84 -9.13
CA LYS A 168 -14.70 16.53 -9.84
C LYS A 168 -13.99 17.53 -8.94
N THR A 169 -14.74 18.31 -8.17
CA THR A 169 -14.17 19.23 -7.17
C THR A 169 -13.35 18.47 -6.14
N LEU A 170 -13.87 17.35 -5.63
CA LEU A 170 -13.16 16.50 -4.67
C LEU A 170 -11.86 15.93 -5.24
N MET A 171 -11.84 15.49 -6.51
CA MET A 171 -10.62 15.01 -7.16
C MET A 171 -9.60 16.13 -7.43
N ALA A 172 -10.06 17.36 -7.67
CA ALA A 172 -9.19 18.51 -7.94
C ALA A 172 -8.57 19.12 -6.67
N LEU A 173 -9.32 19.12 -5.55
CA LEU A 173 -8.95 19.85 -4.34
C LEU A 173 -8.68 18.93 -3.13
N GLY A 174 -8.94 17.63 -3.26
CA GLY A 174 -8.78 16.68 -2.16
C GLY A 174 -9.68 17.00 -0.95
N PRO A 175 -9.22 16.71 0.28
CA PRO A 175 -10.03 16.89 1.49
C PRO A 175 -10.43 18.35 1.76
N SER A 176 -9.74 19.33 1.18
CA SER A 176 -10.09 20.75 1.29
C SER A 176 -11.50 21.04 0.77
N ALA A 177 -11.98 20.29 -0.23
CA ALA A 177 -13.37 20.39 -0.73
C ALA A 177 -14.44 19.97 0.29
N LEU A 178 -14.03 19.32 1.38
CA LEU A 178 -14.92 18.78 2.41
C LEU A 178 -15.07 19.70 3.63
N VAL A 179 -14.25 20.75 3.74
CA VAL A 179 -14.28 21.69 4.87
C VAL A 179 -15.60 22.44 4.96
N GLU A 180 -16.09 22.98 3.84
CA GLU A 180 -17.37 23.69 3.78
C GLU A 180 -18.57 22.79 4.11
N ARG A 181 -18.40 21.46 3.99
CA ARG A 181 -19.40 20.47 4.38
C ARG A 181 -19.31 20.05 5.84
N GLY A 182 -18.33 20.55 6.60
CA GLY A 182 -18.04 20.12 7.96
C GLY A 182 -17.52 18.69 8.05
N LEU A 183 -16.94 18.16 6.96
CA LEU A 183 -16.45 16.78 6.86
C LEU A 183 -14.91 16.70 6.91
N ALA A 184 -14.23 17.84 7.01
CA ALA A 184 -12.80 17.95 7.27
C ALA A 184 -12.52 19.25 8.04
N THR A 185 -11.45 19.24 8.84
CA THR A 185 -10.91 20.42 9.51
C THR A 185 -9.62 20.90 8.84
N GLY A 186 -9.14 22.09 9.17
CA GLY A 186 -7.83 22.57 8.71
C GLY A 186 -6.68 21.64 9.16
N GLU A 187 -6.73 21.17 10.41
CA GLU A 187 -5.75 20.24 10.96
C GLU A 187 -5.75 18.89 10.22
N ASP A 188 -6.92 18.41 9.77
CA ASP A 188 -7.00 17.18 8.95
C ASP A 188 -6.23 17.33 7.63
N ILE A 189 -6.20 18.52 7.05
CA ILE A 189 -5.51 18.81 5.78
C ILE A 189 -4.00 18.86 6.04
N GLU A 190 -3.58 19.66 7.02
CA GLU A 190 -2.17 19.82 7.40
C GLU A 190 -1.50 18.50 7.77
N MET A 191 -2.25 17.57 8.36
CA MET A 191 -1.75 16.25 8.79
C MET A 191 -1.89 15.16 7.72
N THR A 192 -2.32 15.51 6.50
CA THR A 192 -2.37 14.58 5.37
C THR A 192 -1.15 14.78 4.47
N GLU A 193 -0.56 13.68 3.99
CA GLU A 193 0.51 13.74 3.00
C GLU A 193 0.11 14.60 1.80
N ALA A 194 1.01 15.50 1.38
CA ALA A 194 0.75 16.49 0.32
C ALA A 194 -0.55 17.29 0.54
N GLU A 195 -0.94 17.52 1.80
CA GLU A 195 -2.20 18.19 2.17
C GLU A 195 -3.45 17.48 1.59
N GLY A 196 -3.31 16.21 1.22
CA GLY A 196 -4.33 15.42 0.54
C GLY A 196 -4.63 15.85 -0.90
N CYS A 197 -3.77 16.66 -1.52
CA CYS A 197 -3.99 17.20 -2.86
C CYS A 197 -2.70 17.14 -3.70
N LEU A 198 -2.70 16.32 -4.75
CA LEU A 198 -1.62 16.31 -5.74
C LEU A 198 -1.86 17.43 -6.76
N GLU A 199 -0.85 18.30 -6.94
CA GLU A 199 -0.92 19.39 -7.89
C GLU A 199 -1.09 18.88 -9.34
N GLY A 200 -1.84 19.62 -10.16
CA GLY A 200 -2.04 19.28 -11.56
C GLY A 200 -3.05 18.17 -11.83
N ALA A 201 -3.85 17.77 -10.82
CA ALA A 201 -4.96 16.85 -11.05
C ALA A 201 -5.96 17.41 -12.07
N GLU A 202 -6.21 16.65 -13.14
CA GLU A 202 -7.19 16.98 -14.19
C GLU A 202 -8.39 16.00 -14.13
N PRO A 203 -9.48 16.31 -13.39
CA PRO A 203 -10.65 15.42 -13.26
C PRO A 203 -11.30 15.01 -14.58
N ASP A 204 -11.13 15.80 -15.63
CA ASP A 204 -11.68 15.52 -16.97
C ASP A 204 -10.94 14.41 -17.72
N ARG A 205 -9.75 14.02 -17.27
CA ARG A 205 -9.01 12.85 -17.79
C ARG A 205 -9.56 11.52 -17.26
N VAL A 206 -10.40 11.56 -16.22
CA VAL A 206 -11.01 10.37 -15.63
C VAL A 206 -12.17 9.87 -16.49
N SER A 207 -12.12 8.60 -16.90
CA SER A 207 -13.15 8.01 -17.75
C SER A 207 -14.54 8.03 -17.10
N GLN A 208 -15.60 8.09 -17.94
CA GLN A 208 -16.99 8.00 -17.49
C GLN A 208 -17.26 6.75 -16.65
N LYS A 209 -16.67 5.63 -17.04
CA LYS A 209 -16.81 4.35 -16.32
C LYS A 209 -16.21 4.42 -14.92
N ALA A 210 -15.05 5.06 -14.74
CA ALA A 210 -14.42 5.25 -13.44
C ALA A 210 -15.22 6.21 -12.56
N LEU A 211 -15.70 7.33 -13.11
CA LEU A 211 -16.57 8.27 -12.40
C LEU A 211 -17.86 7.61 -11.92
N ALA A 212 -18.53 6.85 -12.79
CA ALA A 212 -19.75 6.13 -12.44
C ALA A 212 -19.50 5.13 -11.30
N ARG A 213 -18.41 4.37 -11.37
CA ARG A 213 -18.01 3.43 -10.30
C ARG A 213 -17.71 4.15 -8.99
N GLY A 214 -16.97 5.26 -9.03
CA GLY A 214 -16.63 6.04 -7.83
C GLY A 214 -17.84 6.71 -7.19
N SER A 215 -18.83 7.14 -7.98
CA SER A 215 -20.02 7.84 -7.46
C SER A 215 -20.88 7.00 -6.53
N THR A 216 -20.94 5.68 -6.76
CA THR A 216 -21.64 4.73 -5.89
C THR A 216 -20.82 4.28 -4.67
N SER A 217 -19.51 4.59 -4.69
CA SER A 217 -18.50 4.14 -3.73
C SER A 217 -17.76 5.30 -3.05
N ALA A 218 -18.32 6.52 -3.08
CA ALA A 218 -17.82 7.61 -2.25
C ALA A 218 -18.29 7.40 -0.81
N GLY A 219 -17.40 6.88 0.06
CA GLY A 219 -17.68 6.64 1.48
C GLY A 219 -17.62 5.19 1.98
N PRO A 220 -17.91 4.14 1.19
CA PRO A 220 -17.72 2.75 1.60
C PRO A 220 -16.30 2.24 1.37
N TRP A 221 -15.82 1.41 2.30
CA TRP A 221 -14.60 0.63 2.11
C TRP A 221 -14.81 -0.46 1.05
N VAL A 222 -13.92 -0.51 0.05
CA VAL A 222 -13.86 -1.60 -0.93
C VAL A 222 -13.07 -2.77 -0.30
N PRO A 223 -13.57 -4.02 -0.31
CA PRO A 223 -12.88 -5.12 0.34
C PRO A 223 -11.62 -5.56 -0.41
N GLY A 224 -10.65 -6.05 0.36
CA GLY A 224 -9.39 -6.62 -0.14
C GLY A 224 -8.29 -6.60 0.91
N THR A 225 -8.10 -5.45 1.57
CA THR A 225 -7.08 -5.22 2.61
C THR A 225 -7.42 -4.08 3.59
N ILE A 226 -8.59 -3.44 3.45
CA ILE A 226 -8.90 -2.23 4.20
C ILE A 226 -9.67 -2.55 5.49
N PHE A 227 -9.15 -2.11 6.63
CA PHE A 227 -9.71 -2.37 7.95
C PHE A 227 -9.48 -1.18 8.89
N TRP A 228 -10.34 -1.04 9.90
CA TRP A 228 -10.10 -0.15 11.03
C TRP A 228 -9.58 -0.95 12.22
N ARG A 229 -8.61 -0.40 12.95
CA ARG A 229 -8.02 -1.08 14.12
C ARG A 229 -7.70 -0.08 15.22
N CYS A 230 -8.37 -0.20 16.36
CA CYS A 230 -7.91 0.38 17.61
C CYS A 230 -6.52 -0.18 17.97
N ARG A 231 -5.55 0.71 18.21
CA ARG A 231 -4.23 0.35 18.74
C ARG A 231 -3.86 1.28 19.88
N TRP A 232 -3.11 0.74 20.82
CA TRP A 232 -2.57 1.47 21.97
C TRP A 232 -1.08 1.71 21.76
N SER A 233 -0.62 2.91 22.11
CA SER A 233 0.81 3.16 22.24
C SER A 233 1.28 2.60 23.58
N ARG A 234 2.01 1.48 23.54
CA ARG A 234 2.80 1.06 24.69
C ARG A 234 4.04 1.98 24.74
N ARG A 235 4.17 2.79 25.79
CA ARG A 235 5.46 3.42 26.08
C ARG A 235 6.46 2.30 26.39
N SER A 236 7.30 1.95 25.42
CA SER A 236 8.51 1.19 25.74
C SER A 236 9.46 2.14 26.46
N SER A 237 9.93 1.74 27.64
CA SER A 237 11.03 2.39 28.35
C SER A 237 12.39 2.17 27.67
N THR A 238 12.39 1.64 26.44
CA THR A 238 13.59 1.40 25.65
C THR A 238 14.03 2.71 25.00
N VAL A 239 14.71 3.55 25.78
CA VAL A 239 15.68 4.48 25.21
C VAL A 239 16.66 3.63 24.41
N MET A 240 16.66 3.76 23.08
CA MET A 240 17.73 3.22 22.24
C MET A 240 19.05 3.65 22.89
N PRO A 241 19.95 2.71 23.27
CA PRO A 241 21.23 3.10 23.85
C PRO A 241 21.95 3.96 22.80
N ARG A 242 22.13 5.24 23.13
CA ARG A 242 23.01 6.12 22.36
C ARG A 242 24.38 5.45 22.34
N ARG A 243 24.93 5.19 21.15
CA ARG A 243 26.32 4.75 21.03
C ARG A 243 27.20 5.77 21.78
N PRO A 244 28.13 5.35 22.64
CA PRO A 244 29.07 6.28 23.24
C PRO A 244 29.97 6.81 22.11
N GLY A 245 29.86 8.09 21.76
CA GLY A 245 30.79 8.69 20.82
C GLY A 245 30.30 9.92 20.07
N ASP A 246 28.99 10.14 19.91
CA ASP A 246 28.52 11.25 19.08
C ASP A 246 28.18 12.49 19.92
N CYS A 247 29.22 13.26 20.23
CA CYS A 247 29.12 14.56 20.87
C CYS A 247 29.85 15.61 20.02
N SER A 248 29.31 15.95 18.85
CA SER A 248 29.63 17.22 18.19
C SER A 248 28.46 18.19 18.33
N LYS A 249 28.74 19.23 19.14
CA LYS A 249 27.95 20.43 19.37
C LYS A 249 27.38 21.01 18.08
N VAL A 250 26.06 21.18 18.01
CA VAL A 250 25.45 22.24 17.20
C VAL A 250 24.95 23.29 18.19
N ARG A 251 25.69 24.39 18.29
CA ARG A 251 25.25 25.60 18.97
C ARG A 251 24.32 26.35 18.03
N SER A 252 23.22 26.82 18.61
CA SER A 252 22.33 27.81 18.04
C SER A 252 23.07 29.11 17.69
N ALA A 253 22.88 29.57 16.47
CA ALA A 253 22.86 30.97 16.06
C ALA A 253 21.63 31.15 15.16
#